data_AF-A0A1U8Q0Z6-F1
#
_entry.id   AF-A0A1U8Q0Z6-F1
#
_cell.length_a   1.000
_cell.length_b   1.000
_cell.length_c   1.000
_cell.angle_alpha   90.00
_cell.angle_beta   90.00
_cell.angle_gamma   90.00
#
_symmetry.space_group_name_H-M   'P 1'
#
loop_
_entity.id
_entity.type
_entity.pdbx_description
1 polymer ?
#
loop_
_entity_poly.entity_id
_entity_poly.type
_entity_poly.pdbx_seq_one_letter_code
_entity_poly.pdbx_strand_id
1 'polypeptide(L)'
;MGGTSQLLQNFLKNGRGPASLCVEDALLLFDEMVRLRPFPPVWAFDKLLASLGKAKLYTTAISLYRKMGSLPIRPTLYTLNMVMNFFCHSNRADLGFSLFGIILKRGYEPDVVTFTTMIRGLCAGNEIAQAMELFYKIIDNGSYMYGVVTYGTIINGLCKTRNTCRALRILREMEKKGQCKPDLPMYSTIIDGLCKLRRDW
;
A
#
# COMPACT_ATOMS: atom_id res chain seq x y z
N MET A 1 -23.21 29.75 1.01
CA MET A 1 -21.75 29.60 0.80
C MET A 1 -20.95 29.28 2.08
N GLY A 2 -21.58 29.00 3.24
CA GLY A 2 -20.86 28.80 4.52
C GLY A 2 -20.49 27.35 4.89
N GLY A 3 -21.04 26.32 4.24
CA GLY A 3 -20.83 24.92 4.64
C GLY A 3 -19.51 24.30 4.15
N THR A 4 -19.01 24.76 3.01
CA THR A 4 -17.83 24.22 2.30
C THR A 4 -16.52 24.52 3.03
N SER A 5 -16.29 25.80 3.37
CA SER A 5 -15.11 26.22 4.15
C SER A 5 -15.04 25.57 5.54
N GLN A 6 -16.20 25.31 6.17
CA GLN A 6 -16.28 24.61 7.46
C GLN A 6 -15.89 23.13 7.33
N LEU A 7 -16.26 22.47 6.23
CA LEU A 7 -15.91 21.08 5.94
C LEU A 7 -14.40 20.93 5.78
N LEU A 8 -13.74 21.81 5.04
CA LEU A 8 -12.28 21.84 4.92
C LEU A 8 -11.59 22.12 6.26
N GLN A 9 -12.06 23.11 7.02
CA GLN A 9 -11.53 23.42 8.36
C GLN A 9 -11.63 22.22 9.31
N ASN A 10 -12.79 21.56 9.34
CA ASN A 10 -13.00 20.35 10.13
C ASN A 10 -12.11 19.20 9.65
N PHE A 11 -11.98 19.02 8.34
CA PHE A 11 -11.13 18.00 7.75
C PHE A 11 -9.65 18.21 8.12
N LEU A 12 -9.14 19.45 8.05
CA LEU A 12 -7.77 19.76 8.42
C LEU A 12 -7.54 19.58 9.93
N LYS A 13 -8.46 20.03 10.79
CA LYS A 13 -8.33 19.99 12.26
C LYS A 13 -8.56 18.61 12.89
N ASN A 14 -9.63 17.91 12.53
CA ASN A 14 -10.16 16.82 13.37
C ASN A 14 -9.67 15.42 13.02
N GLY A 15 -8.75 15.27 12.06
CA GLY A 15 -8.25 13.93 11.68
C GLY A 15 -9.26 13.05 10.92
N ARG A 16 -10.56 13.31 11.08
CA ARG A 16 -11.67 12.53 10.56
C ARG A 16 -12.24 13.22 9.34
N GLY A 17 -12.14 12.55 8.19
CA GLY A 17 -13.11 12.78 7.11
C GLY A 17 -14.52 12.45 7.61
N PRO A 18 -15.57 12.85 6.90
CA PRO A 18 -16.93 12.43 7.21
C PRO A 18 -16.98 10.90 7.38
N ALA A 19 -17.87 10.42 8.26
CA ALA A 19 -17.97 9.01 8.67
C ALA A 19 -18.05 8.03 7.48
N SER A 20 -18.46 8.54 6.31
CA SER A 20 -18.19 7.97 4.98
C SER A 20 -17.81 9.12 4.03
N LEU A 21 -16.52 9.27 3.69
CA LEU A 21 -16.12 10.20 2.62
C LEU A 21 -16.55 9.62 1.28
N CYS A 22 -17.57 10.21 0.65
CA CYS A 22 -17.95 9.86 -0.72
C CYS A 22 -17.01 10.53 -1.73
N VAL A 23 -17.16 10.16 -3.00
CA VAL A 23 -16.33 10.69 -4.09
C VAL A 23 -16.52 12.21 -4.23
N GLU A 24 -17.76 12.68 -4.13
CA GLU A 24 -18.13 14.09 -4.29
C GLU A 24 -17.46 14.96 -3.22
N ASP A 25 -17.56 14.56 -1.95
CA ASP A 25 -16.92 15.26 -0.83
C ASP A 25 -15.40 15.34 -1.01
N ALA A 26 -14.77 14.26 -1.48
CA ALA A 26 -13.34 14.23 -1.70
C ALA A 26 -12.89 15.15 -2.84
N LEU A 27 -13.68 15.22 -3.92
CA LEU A 27 -13.43 16.14 -5.02
C LEU A 27 -13.59 17.59 -4.57
N LEU A 28 -14.66 17.90 -3.83
CA LEU A 28 -14.91 19.24 -3.28
C LEU A 28 -13.78 19.69 -2.35
N LEU A 29 -13.36 18.81 -1.42
CA LEU A 29 -12.22 19.06 -0.54
C LEU A 29 -10.95 19.35 -1.32
N PHE A 30 -10.64 18.54 -2.33
CA PHE A 30 -9.47 18.74 -3.16
C PHE A 30 -9.53 20.09 -3.90
N ASP A 31 -10.65 20.40 -4.53
CA ASP A 31 -10.82 21.65 -5.29
C ASP A 31 -10.75 22.89 -4.39
N GLU A 32 -11.24 22.81 -3.15
CA GLU A 32 -11.02 23.85 -2.14
C GLU A 32 -9.54 23.97 -1.75
N MET A 33 -8.86 22.87 -1.47
CA MET A 33 -7.43 22.86 -1.15
C MET A 33 -6.58 23.48 -2.27
N VAL A 34 -6.93 23.24 -3.54
CA VAL A 34 -6.21 23.80 -4.70
C VAL A 34 -6.47 25.29 -4.89
N ARG A 35 -7.57 25.84 -4.37
CA ARG A 35 -7.88 27.28 -4.42
C ARG A 35 -7.14 28.09 -3.34
N LEU A 36 -6.68 27.46 -2.26
CA LEU A 36 -5.99 28.15 -1.16
C LEU A 36 -4.62 28.69 -1.56
N ARG A 37 -4.30 29.91 -1.11
CA ARG A 37 -2.97 30.53 -1.24
C ARG A 37 -2.54 31.08 0.14
N PRO A 38 -1.42 30.59 0.73
CA PRO A 38 -0.54 29.55 0.21
C PRO A 38 -1.23 28.18 0.12
N PHE A 39 -0.70 27.29 -0.72
CA PHE A 39 -1.22 25.92 -0.80
C PHE A 39 -1.15 25.22 0.56
N PRO A 40 -2.09 24.31 0.85
CA PRO A 40 -1.97 23.46 2.03
C PRO A 40 -0.69 22.62 1.98
N PRO A 41 -0.13 22.28 3.14
CA PRO A 41 1.02 21.38 3.22
C PRO A 41 0.69 19.97 2.68
N VAL A 42 1.72 19.25 2.24
CA VAL A 42 1.59 17.91 1.63
C VAL A 42 0.79 16.92 2.50
N TRP A 43 0.92 16.99 3.83
CA TRP A 43 0.21 16.10 4.74
C TRP A 43 -1.32 16.22 4.62
N ALA A 44 -1.85 17.39 4.24
CA ALA A 44 -3.28 17.57 4.05
C ALA A 44 -3.78 16.79 2.83
N PHE A 45 -2.99 16.78 1.75
CA PHE A 45 -3.27 15.99 0.56
C PHE A 45 -3.12 14.50 0.85
N ASP A 46 -2.05 14.11 1.55
CA ASP A 46 -1.84 12.72 1.99
C ASP A 46 -2.99 12.21 2.83
N LYS A 47 -3.55 13.05 3.70
CA LYS A 47 -4.71 12.71 4.51
C LYS A 47 -5.96 12.46 3.68
N LEU A 48 -6.21 13.29 2.66
CA LEU A 48 -7.32 13.10 1.74
C LEU A 48 -7.19 11.80 0.95
N LEU A 49 -5.99 11.56 0.40
CA LEU A 49 -5.67 10.31 -0.28
C LEU A 49 -5.83 9.09 0.66
N ALA A 50 -5.36 9.18 1.90
CA ALA A 50 -5.49 8.11 2.89
C ALA A 50 -6.96 7.84 3.24
N SER A 51 -7.80 8.88 3.33
CA SER A 51 -9.24 8.71 3.57
C SER A 51 -9.94 8.01 2.42
N LEU A 52 -9.60 8.32 1.17
CA LEU A 52 -10.09 7.60 -0.01
C LEU A 52 -9.60 6.14 -0.01
N GLY A 53 -8.36 5.90 0.38
CA GLY A 53 -7.81 4.55 0.55
C GLY A 53 -8.59 3.73 1.57
N LYS A 54 -8.94 4.30 2.73
CA LYS A 54 -9.79 3.65 3.75
C LYS A 54 -11.20 3.36 3.22
N ALA A 55 -11.74 4.25 2.40
CA ALA A 55 -13.02 4.06 1.72
C ALA A 55 -12.92 3.11 0.49
N LYS A 56 -11.74 2.56 0.19
CA LYS A 56 -11.45 1.72 -0.99
C LYS A 56 -11.74 2.40 -2.33
N LEU A 57 -11.77 3.74 -2.36
CA LEU A 57 -11.96 4.58 -3.54
C LEU A 57 -10.63 4.83 -4.25
N TYR A 58 -9.94 3.76 -4.63
CA TYR A 58 -8.56 3.80 -5.13
C TYR A 58 -8.42 4.56 -6.46
N THR A 59 -9.38 4.38 -7.38
CA THR A 59 -9.40 5.07 -8.68
C THR A 59 -9.50 6.58 -8.50
N THR A 60 -10.40 7.03 -7.62
CA THR A 60 -10.54 8.45 -7.24
C THR A 60 -9.25 8.97 -6.62
N ALA A 61 -8.66 8.22 -5.67
CA ALA A 61 -7.41 8.62 -5.03
C ALA A 61 -6.26 8.78 -6.04
N ILE A 62 -6.12 7.85 -6.98
CA ILE A 62 -5.14 7.93 -8.07
C ILE A 62 -5.41 9.16 -8.94
N SER A 63 -6.67 9.46 -9.27
CA SER A 63 -7.01 10.65 -10.07
C SER A 63 -6.61 11.94 -9.36
N LEU A 64 -6.83 12.04 -8.05
CA LEU A 64 -6.46 13.20 -7.25
C LEU A 64 -4.95 13.33 -7.10
N TYR A 65 -4.22 12.22 -6.93
CA TYR A 65 -2.76 12.23 -6.96
C TYR A 65 -2.21 12.76 -8.28
N ARG A 66 -2.79 12.36 -9.42
CA ARG A 66 -2.38 12.88 -10.74
C ARG A 66 -2.62 14.39 -10.84
N LYS A 67 -3.77 14.88 -10.34
CA LYS A 67 -4.03 16.33 -10.26
C LYS A 67 -3.02 17.03 -9.35
N MET A 68 -2.71 16.46 -8.18
CA MET A 68 -1.71 16.97 -7.25
C MET A 68 -0.33 17.12 -7.90
N GLY A 69 0.03 16.21 -8.82
CA GLY A 69 1.29 16.26 -9.57
C GLY A 69 1.44 17.46 -10.51
N SER A 70 0.36 18.17 -10.83
CA SER A 70 0.39 19.44 -11.58
C SER A 70 0.56 20.68 -10.70
N LEU A 71 0.53 20.51 -9.38
CA LEU A 71 0.71 21.58 -8.40
C LEU A 71 2.19 21.67 -8.00
N PRO A 72 2.66 22.82 -7.48
CA PRO A 72 4.01 22.96 -6.94
C PRO A 72 4.13 22.29 -5.54
N ILE A 73 3.56 21.10 -5.38
CA ILE A 73 3.56 20.31 -4.16
C ILE A 73 4.36 19.06 -4.44
N ARG A 74 5.36 18.77 -3.61
CA ARG A 74 6.23 17.60 -3.76
C ARG A 74 5.70 16.43 -2.93
N PRO A 75 5.22 15.33 -3.56
CA PRO A 75 4.88 14.10 -2.84
C PRO A 75 6.06 13.56 -2.02
N THR A 76 5.77 13.06 -0.83
CA THR A 76 6.74 12.40 0.06
C THR A 76 6.84 10.90 -0.24
N LEU A 77 7.79 10.19 0.37
CA LEU A 77 7.84 8.72 0.31
C LEU A 77 6.52 8.09 0.79
N TYR A 78 5.93 8.67 1.85
CA TYR A 78 4.62 8.25 2.35
C TYR A 78 3.51 8.38 1.30
N THR A 79 3.43 9.52 0.61
CA THR A 79 2.48 9.72 -0.51
C THR A 79 2.69 8.67 -1.60
N LEU A 80 3.94 8.42 -2.00
CA LEU A 80 4.27 7.52 -3.09
C LEU A 80 3.94 6.05 -2.73
N ASN A 81 4.31 5.61 -1.53
CA ASN A 81 3.96 4.27 -1.02
C ASN A 81 2.44 4.06 -0.96
N MET A 82 1.69 5.07 -0.53
CA MET A 82 0.24 5.02 -0.48
C MET A 82 -0.38 4.86 -1.87
N VAL A 83 0.06 5.66 -2.84
CA VAL A 83 -0.46 5.59 -4.22
C VAL A 83 -0.01 4.32 -4.93
N MET A 84 1.20 3.82 -4.66
CA MET A 84 1.63 2.49 -5.09
C MET A 84 0.64 1.41 -4.62
N ASN A 85 0.25 1.45 -3.34
CA ASN A 85 -0.73 0.49 -2.81
C ASN A 85 -2.10 0.63 -3.49
N PHE A 86 -2.53 1.86 -3.83
CA PHE A 86 -3.78 2.08 -4.58
C PHE A 86 -3.72 1.50 -5.99
N PHE A 87 -2.58 1.61 -6.68
CA PHE A 87 -2.38 0.98 -7.98
C PHE A 87 -2.43 -0.55 -7.89
N CYS A 88 -1.77 -1.14 -6.89
CA CYS A 88 -1.83 -2.59 -6.64
C CYS A 88 -3.27 -3.06 -6.39
N HIS A 89 -4.05 -2.33 -5.59
CA HIS A 89 -5.46 -2.66 -5.35
C HIS A 89 -6.39 -2.43 -6.56
N SER A 90 -5.94 -1.66 -7.56
CA SER A 90 -6.69 -1.40 -8.80
C SER A 90 -6.28 -2.35 -9.94
N ASN A 91 -5.54 -3.43 -9.63
CA ASN A 91 -4.97 -4.35 -10.62
C ASN A 91 -4.05 -3.67 -11.65
N ARG A 92 -3.32 -2.65 -11.20
CA ARG A 92 -2.39 -1.83 -12.00
C ARG A 92 -0.99 -1.84 -11.39
N ALA A 93 -0.48 -3.03 -11.06
CA ALA A 93 0.83 -3.18 -10.43
C ALA A 93 1.97 -2.60 -11.31
N ASP A 94 1.81 -2.61 -12.63
CA ASP A 94 2.65 -1.94 -13.62
C ASP A 94 2.93 -0.46 -13.29
N LEU A 95 1.86 0.29 -12.97
CA LEU A 95 1.95 1.70 -12.58
C LEU A 95 2.52 1.86 -11.17
N GLY A 96 2.25 0.88 -10.28
CA GLY A 96 2.88 0.81 -8.97
C GLY A 96 4.41 0.71 -9.06
N PHE A 97 4.95 -0.12 -9.95
CA PHE A 97 6.41 -0.21 -10.17
C PHE A 97 6.98 1.03 -10.85
N SER A 98 6.19 1.70 -11.69
CA SER A 98 6.60 2.99 -12.26
C SER A 98 6.80 4.05 -11.15
N LEU A 99 5.97 4.03 -10.09
CA LEU A 99 6.17 4.88 -8.91
C LEU A 99 7.42 4.51 -8.11
N PHE A 100 7.81 3.23 -8.06
CA PHE A 100 9.08 2.83 -7.46
C PHE A 100 10.28 3.46 -8.20
N GLY A 101 10.24 3.54 -9.52
CA GLY A 101 11.24 4.29 -10.30
C GLY A 101 11.29 5.78 -9.91
N ILE A 102 10.14 6.39 -9.60
CA ILE A 102 10.08 7.78 -9.11
C ILE A 102 10.66 7.93 -7.70
N ILE A 103 10.44 6.96 -6.80
CA ILE A 103 11.05 6.91 -5.47
C ILE A 103 12.58 6.97 -5.61
N LEU A 104 13.16 6.08 -6.42
CA LEU A 104 14.60 6.02 -6.67
C LEU A 104 15.13 7.29 -7.34
N LYS A 105 14.48 7.75 -8.41
CA LYS A 105 14.88 8.95 -9.15
C LYS A 105 14.89 10.21 -8.28
N ARG A 106 14.02 10.29 -7.27
CA ARG A 106 13.94 11.42 -6.34
C ARG A 106 14.90 11.30 -5.15
N GLY A 107 15.69 10.22 -5.08
CA GLY A 107 16.63 9.96 -4.00
C GLY A 107 15.95 9.55 -2.69
N TYR A 108 14.70 9.09 -2.74
CA TYR A 108 14.07 8.52 -1.55
C TYR A 108 14.59 7.10 -1.35
N GLU A 109 14.95 6.77 -0.11
CA GLU A 109 15.31 5.43 0.29
C GLU A 109 14.05 4.57 0.42
N PRO A 110 13.89 3.50 -0.38
CA PRO A 110 12.75 2.59 -0.23
C PRO A 110 12.73 1.94 1.15
N ASP A 111 11.55 1.84 1.74
CA ASP A 111 11.37 1.25 3.07
C ASP A 111 10.60 -0.08 3.04
N VAL A 112 10.31 -0.62 4.22
CA VAL A 112 9.52 -1.85 4.40
C VAL A 112 8.17 -1.74 3.68
N VAL A 113 7.55 -0.56 3.71
CA VAL A 113 6.22 -0.33 3.16
C VAL A 113 6.31 -0.35 1.64
N THR A 114 7.35 0.25 1.06
CA THR A 114 7.62 0.21 -0.39
C THR A 114 7.69 -1.23 -0.89
N PHE A 115 8.57 -2.03 -0.28
CA PHE A 115 8.83 -3.38 -0.75
C PHE A 115 7.66 -4.35 -0.49
N THR A 116 7.04 -4.28 0.68
CA THR A 116 5.87 -5.14 0.99
C THR A 116 4.66 -4.78 0.15
N THR A 117 4.51 -3.51 -0.25
CA THR A 117 3.49 -3.09 -1.22
C THR A 117 3.75 -3.71 -2.59
N MET A 118 5.00 -3.67 -3.07
CA MET A 118 5.38 -4.30 -4.34
C MET A 118 5.15 -5.81 -4.34
N ILE A 119 5.61 -6.54 -3.32
CA ILE A 119 5.40 -7.99 -3.19
C ILE A 119 3.90 -8.32 -3.23
N ARG A 120 3.09 -7.58 -2.46
CA ARG A 120 1.63 -7.76 -2.43
C ARG A 120 1.00 -7.54 -3.79
N GLY A 121 1.44 -6.51 -4.52
CA GLY A 121 1.02 -6.22 -5.89
C GLY A 121 1.32 -7.36 -6.84
N LEU A 122 2.54 -7.90 -6.82
CA LEU A 122 2.95 -9.06 -7.63
C LEU A 122 2.10 -10.29 -7.31
N CYS A 123 1.87 -10.59 -6.03
CA CYS A 123 1.02 -11.71 -5.64
C CYS A 123 -0.43 -11.51 -6.11
N ALA A 124 -0.98 -10.30 -6.01
CA ALA A 124 -2.34 -10.01 -6.48
C ALA A 124 -2.46 -10.15 -8.01
N GLY A 125 -1.42 -9.81 -8.76
CA GLY A 125 -1.32 -10.02 -10.21
C GLY A 125 -0.95 -11.46 -10.62
N ASN A 126 -0.84 -12.39 -9.66
CA ASN A 126 -0.38 -13.76 -9.88
C ASN A 126 1.05 -13.89 -10.46
N GLU A 127 1.88 -12.85 -10.32
CA GLU A 127 3.28 -12.81 -10.74
C GLU A 127 4.21 -13.39 -9.67
N ILE A 128 3.93 -14.64 -9.27
CA ILE A 128 4.54 -15.28 -8.10
C ILE A 128 6.05 -15.45 -8.20
N ALA A 129 6.58 -15.67 -9.40
CA ALA A 129 8.02 -15.80 -9.61
C ALA A 129 8.76 -14.49 -9.23
N GLN A 130 8.28 -13.35 -9.74
CA GLN A 130 8.85 -12.05 -9.45
C GLN A 130 8.67 -11.66 -7.97
N ALA A 131 7.52 -12.01 -7.37
CA ALA A 131 7.27 -11.77 -5.95
C ALA A 131 8.31 -12.46 -5.06
N MET A 132 8.65 -13.71 -5.40
CA MET A 132 9.67 -14.49 -4.70
C MET A 132 11.08 -13.94 -4.94
N GLU A 133 11.41 -13.55 -6.17
CA GLU A 133 12.70 -12.94 -6.49
C GLU A 133 12.92 -11.66 -5.69
N LEU A 134 11.93 -10.76 -5.66
CA LEU A 134 11.99 -9.54 -4.88
C LEU A 134 12.11 -9.84 -3.39
N PHE A 135 11.33 -10.79 -2.87
CA PHE A 135 11.40 -11.23 -1.48
C PHE A 135 12.82 -11.71 -1.10
N TYR A 136 13.44 -12.58 -1.92
CA TYR A 136 14.78 -13.07 -1.65
C TYR A 136 15.83 -11.96 -1.72
N LYS A 137 15.73 -11.07 -2.71
CA LYS A 137 16.62 -9.90 -2.81
C LYS A 137 16.59 -9.02 -1.56
N ILE A 138 15.41 -8.85 -0.95
CA ILE A 138 15.24 -8.05 0.28
C ILE A 138 15.90 -8.75 1.48
N ILE A 139 15.67 -10.05 1.65
CA ILE A 139 16.20 -10.77 2.82
C ILE A 139 17.70 -11.06 2.70
N ASP A 140 18.24 -11.23 1.48
CA ASP A 140 19.65 -11.52 1.23
C ASP A 140 20.52 -10.25 1.31
N ASN A 141 19.97 -9.07 1.00
CA ASN A 141 20.66 -7.78 1.17
C ASN A 141 20.80 -7.33 2.64
N GLY A 142 20.51 -8.19 3.62
CA GLY A 142 20.69 -7.89 5.03
C GLY A 142 19.71 -6.85 5.58
N SER A 143 18.63 -6.55 4.87
CA SER A 143 17.56 -5.66 5.35
C SER A 143 16.65 -6.37 6.37
N TYR A 144 17.25 -6.97 7.40
CA TYR A 144 16.59 -7.72 8.47
C TYR A 144 15.51 -6.92 9.21
N MET A 145 15.53 -5.58 9.11
CA MET A 145 14.47 -4.69 9.62
C MET A 145 13.08 -5.00 9.06
N TYR A 146 12.99 -5.73 7.95
CA TYR A 146 11.72 -6.02 7.29
C TYR A 146 11.13 -7.39 7.64
N GLY A 147 11.79 -8.16 8.52
CA GLY A 147 11.57 -9.58 8.81
C GLY A 147 10.10 -10.02 8.86
N VAL A 148 9.44 -9.90 10.01
CA VAL A 148 8.10 -10.47 10.21
C VAL A 148 7.08 -9.95 9.18
N VAL A 149 7.11 -8.65 8.87
CA VAL A 149 6.15 -8.04 7.93
C VAL A 149 6.35 -8.57 6.50
N THR A 150 7.60 -8.75 6.07
CA THR A 150 7.92 -9.21 4.70
C THR A 150 7.63 -10.69 4.53
N TYR A 151 8.03 -11.52 5.51
CA TYR A 151 7.66 -12.94 5.55
C TYR A 151 6.13 -13.12 5.55
N GLY A 152 5.42 -12.37 6.40
CA GLY A 152 3.96 -12.44 6.46
C GLY A 152 3.29 -12.00 5.15
N THR A 153 3.83 -10.98 4.50
CA THR A 153 3.32 -10.49 3.21
C THR A 153 3.44 -11.54 2.11
N ILE A 154 4.63 -12.15 1.94
CA ILE A 154 4.82 -13.18 0.90
C ILE A 154 4.02 -14.45 1.22
N ILE A 155 3.96 -14.89 2.48
CA ILE A 155 3.18 -16.07 2.91
C ILE A 155 1.70 -15.86 2.58
N ASN A 156 1.14 -14.70 2.94
CA ASN A 156 -0.25 -14.36 2.64
C ASN A 156 -0.53 -14.31 1.13
N GLY A 157 0.36 -13.70 0.35
CA GLY A 157 0.25 -13.68 -1.11
C GLY A 157 0.28 -15.07 -1.73
N LEU A 158 1.18 -15.95 -1.28
CA LEU A 158 1.28 -17.33 -1.75
C LEU A 158 0.03 -18.15 -1.41
N CYS A 159 -0.50 -18.04 -0.17
CA CYS A 159 -1.72 -18.73 0.22
C CYS A 159 -2.94 -18.28 -0.61
N LYS A 160 -3.09 -16.97 -0.85
CA LYS A 160 -4.19 -16.42 -1.67
C LYS A 160 -4.13 -16.86 -3.14
N THR A 161 -2.94 -17.15 -3.64
CA THR A 161 -2.71 -17.66 -5.01
C THR A 161 -2.60 -19.18 -5.07
N ARG A 162 -3.05 -19.89 -4.03
CA ARG A 162 -3.03 -21.37 -3.94
C ARG A 162 -1.63 -22.00 -3.97
N ASN A 163 -0.58 -21.22 -3.73
CA ASN A 163 0.81 -21.66 -3.64
C ASN A 163 1.19 -22.07 -2.19
N THR A 164 0.29 -22.75 -1.48
CA THR A 164 0.40 -23.01 -0.03
C THR A 164 1.63 -23.85 0.34
N CYS A 165 2.08 -24.77 -0.53
CA CYS A 165 3.32 -25.52 -0.30
C CYS A 165 4.55 -24.61 -0.24
N ARG A 166 4.63 -23.58 -1.10
CA ARG A 166 5.70 -22.58 -1.07
C ARG A 166 5.59 -21.71 0.17
N ALA A 167 4.38 -21.33 0.56
CA ALA A 167 4.15 -20.57 1.80
C ALA A 167 4.66 -21.32 3.04
N LEU A 168 4.37 -22.63 3.14
CA LEU A 168 4.87 -23.47 4.22
C LEU A 168 6.39 -23.60 4.21
N ARG A 169 7.02 -23.67 3.03
CA ARG A 169 8.49 -23.68 2.92
C ARG A 169 9.10 -22.40 3.46
N ILE A 170 8.56 -21.23 3.08
CA ILE A 170 9.02 -19.93 3.57
C ILE A 170 8.86 -19.81 5.09
N LEU A 171 7.75 -20.30 5.66
CA LEU A 171 7.55 -20.34 7.11
C LEU A 171 8.66 -21.16 7.81
N ARG A 172 8.98 -22.35 7.29
CA ARG A 172 10.05 -23.20 7.84
C ARG A 172 11.42 -22.58 7.68
N GLU A 173 11.68 -21.88 6.57
CA GLU A 173 12.92 -21.13 6.37
C GLU A 173 13.07 -20.01 7.39
N MET A 174 11.99 -19.29 7.70
CA MET A 174 11.93 -18.28 8.75
C MET A 174 12.27 -18.87 10.12
N GLU A 175 11.67 -20.02 10.48
CA GLU A 175 11.94 -20.73 11.72
C GLU A 175 13.40 -21.20 11.81
N LYS A 176 13.95 -21.75 10.73
CA LYS A 176 15.33 -22.25 10.68
C LYS A 176 16.38 -21.14 10.77
N LYS A 177 16.16 -20.01 10.09
CA LYS A 177 17.09 -18.87 10.14
C LYS A 177 17.12 -18.22 11.53
N GLY A 178 16.05 -18.32 12.32
CA GLY A 178 15.99 -17.86 13.71
C GLY A 178 16.05 -16.34 13.91
N GLN A 179 16.21 -15.56 12.85
CA GLN A 179 16.35 -14.09 12.87
C GLN A 179 15.06 -13.37 13.27
N CYS A 180 13.91 -13.96 12.96
CA CYS A 180 12.59 -13.50 13.39
C CYS A 180 11.64 -14.69 13.53
N LYS A 181 10.68 -14.60 14.45
CA LYS A 181 9.72 -15.68 14.73
C LYS A 181 8.44 -15.47 13.93
N PRO A 182 7.85 -16.54 13.36
CA PRO A 182 6.53 -16.44 12.76
C PRO A 182 5.48 -15.97 13.78
N ASP A 183 4.51 -15.20 13.31
CA ASP A 183 3.40 -14.73 14.12
C ASP A 183 2.12 -15.58 13.92
N LEU A 184 1.14 -15.41 14.81
CA LEU A 184 -0.14 -16.10 14.73
C LEU A 184 -0.86 -15.88 13.38
N PRO A 185 -0.90 -14.66 12.81
CA PRO A 185 -1.45 -14.43 11.47
C PRO A 185 -0.83 -15.32 10.38
N MET A 186 0.48 -15.58 10.38
CA MET A 186 1.12 -16.45 9.39
C MET A 186 0.63 -17.90 9.49
N TYR A 187 0.61 -18.47 10.70
CA TYR A 187 0.10 -19.84 10.90
C TYR A 187 -1.37 -19.95 10.48
N SER A 188 -2.20 -19.00 10.92
CA SER A 188 -3.63 -18.95 10.58
C SER A 188 -3.85 -18.90 9.06
N THR A 189 -3.07 -18.07 8.35
CA THR A 189 -3.16 -17.91 6.89
C THR A 189 -2.79 -19.20 6.15
N ILE A 190 -1.76 -19.92 6.62
CA ILE A 190 -1.35 -21.19 6.01
C ILE A 190 -2.40 -22.28 6.27
N ILE A 191 -2.93 -22.38 7.49
CA ILE A 191 -3.98 -23.35 7.83
C ILE A 191 -5.22 -23.09 6.97
N ASP A 192 -5.68 -21.84 6.86
CA ASP A 192 -6.79 -21.47 5.98
C ASP A 192 -6.52 -21.84 4.51
N GLY A 193 -5.31 -21.56 4.01
CA GLY A 193 -4.88 -21.95 2.66
C GLY A 193 -4.91 -23.46 2.42
N LEU A 194 -4.49 -24.27 3.40
CA LEU A 194 -4.52 -25.74 3.31
C LEU A 194 -5.95 -26.29 3.35
N CYS A 195 -6.80 -25.72 4.22
CA CYS A 195 -8.21 -26.10 4.32
C CYS A 195 -8.97 -25.83 3.01
N LYS A 196 -8.66 -24.74 2.32
CA LYS A 196 -9.27 -24.39 1.03
C LYS A 196 -8.83 -25.32 -0.11
N LEU A 197 -7.55 -25.70 -0.17
CA LEU A 197 -7.05 -26.66 -1.17
C LEU A 197 -7.72 -28.04 -1.05
N ARG A 198 -8.10 -28.46 0.15
CA ARG A 198 -8.69 -29.78 0.40
C ARG A 198 -10.16 -29.88 -0.02
N ARG A 199 -10.86 -28.76 -0.23
CA ARG A 199 -12.27 -28.74 -0.65
C ARG A 199 -12.47 -28.85 -2.17
N ASP A 200 -11.39 -28.83 -2.94
CA ASP A 200 -11.40 -28.89 -4.41
C ASP A 200 -11.12 -30.33 -4.93
N TRP A 201 -11.17 -31.34 -4.06
CA TRP A 201 -11.09 -32.79 -4.34
C TRP A 201 -12.35 -33.48 -3.81
#